data_AF-A0A0C1H4W8-F1
#
_entry.id   AF-A0A0C1H4W8-F1
#
_cell.length_a   1.000
_cell.length_b   1.000
_cell.length_c   1.000
_cell.angle_alpha   90.00
_cell.angle_beta   90.00
_cell.angle_gamma   90.00
#
_symmetry.space_group_name_H-M   'P 1'
#
loop_
_entity.id
_entity.type
_entity.pdbx_description
1 polymer ?
#
loop_
_entity_poly.entity_id
_entity_poly.type
_entity_poly.pdbx_seq_one_letter_code
_entity_poly.pdbx_strand_id
1 'polypeptide(L)'
;MTDAKTPAIACRNLWQVFGPGADKALTDALSRSGDDADKAAADLREHGFIPAVQDANFEVKEGELFVIMGLSGSGKSTLIRCISQLLPGTGGEIRVDGENVMGASKKVLTDLRRKKLGMVFQHFGLFPHMTVAENVAYPLRVQGVGKQERLARAQEVISLVGLEGREDSFPRQLSGGQRQRVGIARSLAVNPDIWFLDEPFSALDPLIRRQLQDEFLRIQATLKKSIVFITHDIQEALKLADRIAIMRDGKIVQIGTPTDIVLRPVDDYVREFSKDVAKGQHAKVASVMRDDDERGPDDPGLTTSMTLDAALAHCMELYEPVPVRDADGNIVGTVHPSDLAAALQVDEA
;
A
#
# COMPACT_ATOMS: atom_id res chain seq x y z
N MET A 1 26.58 -5.62 14.24
CA MET A 1 26.11 -4.26 13.95
C MET A 1 25.64 -4.27 12.51
N THR A 2 24.34 -4.48 12.31
CA THR A 2 23.72 -4.44 10.99
C THR A 2 23.75 -3.00 10.49
N ASP A 3 24.39 -2.80 9.35
CA ASP A 3 24.49 -1.52 8.64
C ASP A 3 23.06 -1.04 8.36
N ALA A 4 22.57 -0.08 9.15
CA ALA A 4 21.20 0.40 9.04
C ALA A 4 21.10 1.23 7.75
N LYS A 5 20.75 0.56 6.65
CA LYS A 5 20.50 1.20 5.36
C LYS A 5 19.54 2.38 5.53
N THR A 6 19.91 3.51 4.96
CA THR A 6 19.06 4.71 4.89
C THR A 6 17.70 4.35 4.28
N PRO A 7 16.57 4.69 4.93
CA PRO A 7 15.26 4.47 4.35
C PRO A 7 15.04 5.35 3.13
N ALA A 8 14.24 4.88 2.17
CA ALA A 8 13.87 5.64 0.98
C ALA A 8 13.07 6.89 1.34
N ILE A 9 12.17 6.78 2.33
CA ILE A 9 11.43 7.90 2.91
C ILE A 9 11.48 7.81 4.44
N ALA A 10 11.70 8.93 5.11
CA ALA A 10 11.45 9.07 6.54
C ALA A 10 10.61 10.32 6.84
N CYS A 11 9.52 10.15 7.59
CA CYS A 11 8.71 11.24 8.12
C CYS A 11 8.91 11.31 9.63
N ARG A 12 9.17 12.51 10.15
CA ARG A 12 9.35 12.76 11.58
C ARG A 12 8.47 13.93 11.99
N ASN A 13 7.59 13.68 12.95
CA ASN A 13 6.64 14.65 13.49
C ASN A 13 5.91 15.44 12.39
N LEU A 14 5.52 14.78 11.30
CA LEU A 14 4.98 15.47 10.13
C LEU A 14 3.54 15.94 10.42
N TRP A 15 3.30 17.23 10.17
CA TRP A 15 1.98 17.86 10.29
C TRP A 15 1.51 18.47 8.97
N GLN A 16 0.21 18.40 8.73
CA GLN A 16 -0.48 19.20 7.74
C GLN A 16 -1.78 19.73 8.33
N VAL A 17 -1.89 21.04 8.43
CA VAL A 17 -3.01 21.77 9.01
C VAL A 17 -3.56 22.74 7.96
N PHE A 18 -4.84 22.61 7.64
CA PHE A 18 -5.52 23.57 6.78
C PHE A 18 -6.17 24.68 7.61
N GLY A 19 -5.99 25.91 7.13
CA GLY A 19 -6.55 27.13 7.70
C GLY A 19 -5.63 28.33 7.46
N PRO A 20 -6.17 29.56 7.52
CA PRO A 20 -5.35 30.77 7.37
C PRO A 20 -4.37 30.89 8.54
N GLY A 21 -3.07 31.01 8.24
CA GLY A 21 -2.03 31.12 9.27
C GLY A 21 -1.71 29.82 10.01
N ALA A 22 -1.97 28.67 9.37
CA ALA A 22 -1.78 27.33 9.94
C ALA A 22 -0.40 27.10 10.59
N ASP A 23 0.69 27.63 10.03
CA ASP A 23 2.05 27.45 10.57
C ASP A 23 2.18 28.03 11.99
N LYS A 24 1.65 29.25 12.17
CA LYS A 24 1.63 29.91 13.48
C LYS A 24 0.68 29.20 14.43
N ALA A 25 -0.51 28.84 13.95
CA ALA A 25 -1.50 28.14 14.76
C ALA A 25 -0.97 26.80 15.30
N LEU A 26 -0.27 26.03 14.46
CA LEU A 26 0.38 24.78 14.87
C LEU A 26 1.45 25.02 15.92
N THR A 27 2.32 26.02 15.72
CA THR A 27 3.37 26.38 16.67
C THR A 27 2.78 26.76 18.04
N ASP A 28 1.75 27.61 18.02
CA ASP A 28 1.07 28.08 19.22
C ASP A 28 0.34 26.92 19.94
N ALA A 29 -0.29 26.01 19.19
CA ALA A 29 -0.98 24.84 19.73
C ALA A 29 -0.01 23.83 20.38
N LEU A 30 1.11 23.52 19.73
CA LEU A 30 2.15 22.63 20.28
C LEU A 30 2.78 23.22 21.55
N SER A 31 3.03 24.53 21.56
CA SER A 31 3.55 25.23 22.74
C SER A 31 2.58 25.16 23.93
N ARG A 32 1.27 25.37 23.69
CA ARG A 32 0.24 25.25 24.72
C ARG A 32 0.06 23.81 25.21
N SER A 33 0.24 22.82 24.34
CA SER A 33 0.02 21.42 24.68
C SER A 33 1.22 20.73 25.33
N GLY A 34 2.39 21.38 25.34
CA GLY A 34 3.65 20.77 25.78
C GLY A 34 4.09 19.66 24.82
N ASP A 35 3.96 19.90 23.51
CA ASP A 35 4.25 18.97 22.41
C ASP A 35 3.40 17.69 22.38
N ASP A 36 2.32 17.63 23.17
CA ASP A 36 1.32 16.58 23.08
C ASP A 36 0.48 16.77 21.80
N ALA A 37 0.65 15.85 20.85
CA ALA A 37 0.00 15.91 19.54
C ALA A 37 -1.53 15.84 19.61
N ASP A 38 -2.07 15.09 20.57
CA ASP A 38 -3.52 14.89 20.70
C ASP A 38 -4.20 16.17 21.19
N LYS A 39 -3.59 16.79 22.20
CA LYS A 39 -4.02 18.10 22.72
C LYS A 39 -3.84 19.22 21.71
N ALA A 40 -2.71 19.25 20.99
CA ALA A 40 -2.48 20.25 19.94
C ALA A 40 -3.52 20.13 18.82
N ALA A 41 -3.85 18.90 18.39
CA ALA A 41 -4.87 18.69 17.38
C ALA A 41 -6.29 19.06 17.88
N ALA A 42 -6.59 18.87 19.17
CA ALA A 42 -7.86 19.32 19.76
C ALA A 42 -7.95 20.85 19.77
N ASP A 43 -6.91 21.54 20.26
CA ASP A 43 -6.81 23.01 20.27
C ASP A 43 -6.97 23.59 18.85
N LEU A 44 -6.29 23.01 17.85
CA LEU A 44 -6.42 23.44 16.46
C LEU A 44 -7.87 23.35 15.96
N ARG A 45 -8.57 22.24 16.26
CA ARG A 45 -9.98 22.07 15.87
C ARG A 45 -10.90 23.07 16.56
N GLU A 46 -10.68 23.34 17.85
CA GLU A 46 -11.44 24.35 18.60
C GLU A 46 -11.31 25.75 17.99
N HIS A 47 -10.15 26.05 17.40
CA HIS A 47 -9.89 27.31 16.70
C HIS A 47 -10.23 27.28 15.20
N GLY A 48 -10.93 26.24 14.72
CA GLY A 48 -11.44 26.14 13.35
C GLY A 48 -10.42 25.69 12.31
N PHE A 49 -9.27 25.18 12.73
CA PHE A 49 -8.27 24.58 11.83
C PHE A 49 -8.56 23.09 11.60
N ILE A 50 -8.09 22.56 10.47
CA ILE A 50 -8.26 21.15 10.11
C ILE A 50 -6.89 20.46 10.11
N PRO A 51 -6.51 19.77 11.20
CA PRO A 51 -5.27 19.00 11.25
C PRO A 51 -5.43 17.69 10.45
N ALA A 52 -5.19 17.73 9.15
CA ALA A 52 -5.39 16.61 8.23
C ALA A 52 -4.28 15.54 8.32
N VAL A 53 -3.09 15.90 8.80
CA VAL A 53 -2.03 14.97 9.21
C VAL A 53 -1.50 15.45 10.56
N GLN A 54 -1.45 14.55 11.53
CA GLN A 54 -1.11 14.81 12.92
C GLN A 54 0.07 13.94 13.32
N ASP A 55 1.21 14.58 13.56
CA ASP A 55 2.43 13.96 14.11
C ASP A 55 2.79 12.62 13.45
N ALA A 56 2.81 12.58 12.12
CA ALA A 56 3.07 11.34 11.40
C ALA A 56 4.57 10.98 11.48
N ASN A 57 4.84 9.80 12.05
CA ASN A 57 6.17 9.26 12.28
C ASN A 57 6.29 7.86 11.67
N PHE A 58 7.04 7.71 10.58
CA PHE A 58 7.28 6.41 9.95
C PHE A 58 8.43 6.46 8.93
N GLU A 59 8.88 5.27 8.54
CA GLU A 59 9.91 5.07 7.53
C GLU A 59 9.45 4.03 6.50
N VAL A 60 9.78 4.29 5.24
CA VAL A 60 9.63 3.38 4.10
C VAL A 60 11.03 2.96 3.67
N LYS A 61 11.31 1.65 3.76
CA LYS A 61 12.56 1.03 3.40
C LYS A 61 12.73 0.97 1.88
N GLU A 62 13.97 0.86 1.44
CA GLU A 62 14.31 0.64 0.04
C GLU A 62 13.66 -0.65 -0.48
N GLY A 63 12.89 -0.56 -1.57
CA GLY A 63 12.22 -1.71 -2.20
C GLY A 63 10.96 -2.20 -1.48
N GLU A 64 10.56 -1.55 -0.39
CA GLU A 64 9.36 -1.90 0.38
C GLU A 64 8.07 -1.45 -0.33
N LEU A 65 7.05 -2.28 -0.28
CA LEU A 65 5.67 -1.90 -0.59
C LEU A 65 4.94 -1.52 0.70
N PHE A 66 4.91 -0.22 0.98
CA PHE A 66 4.27 0.35 2.15
C PHE A 66 2.86 0.83 1.82
N VAL A 67 1.84 0.19 2.41
CA VAL A 67 0.44 0.56 2.20
C VAL A 67 -0.03 1.52 3.28
N ILE A 68 -0.72 2.59 2.89
CA ILE A 68 -1.44 3.49 3.78
C ILE A 68 -2.95 3.24 3.60
N MET A 69 -3.60 2.78 4.66
CA MET A 69 -5.02 2.43 4.68
C MET A 69 -5.80 3.30 5.66
N GLY A 70 -7.11 3.37 5.49
CA GLY A 70 -8.03 4.09 6.38
C GLY A 70 -9.28 4.54 5.64
N LEU A 71 -10.29 5.01 6.38
CA LEU A 71 -11.54 5.48 5.79
C LEU A 71 -11.36 6.77 4.98
N SER A 72 -12.36 7.11 4.17
CA SER A 72 -12.41 8.42 3.51
C SER A 72 -12.28 9.55 4.54
N GLY A 73 -11.51 10.59 4.22
CA GLY A 73 -11.27 11.71 5.13
C GLY A 73 -10.19 11.48 6.20
N SER A 74 -9.58 10.29 6.31
CA SER A 74 -8.57 10.02 7.36
C SER A 74 -7.20 10.67 7.15
N GLY A 75 -6.98 11.38 6.03
CA GLY A 75 -5.73 12.11 5.77
C GLY A 75 -4.73 11.43 4.82
N LYS A 76 -5.03 10.22 4.29
CA LYS A 76 -4.12 9.43 3.43
C LYS A 76 -3.58 10.20 2.23
N SER A 77 -4.48 10.72 1.38
CA SER A 77 -4.09 11.46 0.17
C SER A 77 -3.46 12.82 0.51
N THR A 78 -3.70 13.37 1.70
CA THR A 78 -2.97 14.55 2.18
C THR A 78 -1.54 14.18 2.53
N LEU A 79 -1.35 13.08 3.27
CA LEU A 79 -0.03 12.57 3.65
C LEU A 79 0.85 12.26 2.43
N ILE A 80 0.32 11.54 1.43
CA ILE A 80 1.10 11.23 0.22
C ILE A 80 1.47 12.50 -0.57
N ARG A 81 0.61 13.51 -0.59
CA ARG A 81 0.89 14.80 -1.24
C ARG A 81 1.94 15.61 -0.49
N CYS A 82 1.98 15.50 0.83
CA CYS A 82 3.06 16.04 1.65
C CYS A 82 4.39 15.36 1.34
N ILE A 83 4.43 14.04 1.33
CA ILE A 83 5.67 13.28 1.11
C ILE A 83 6.19 13.48 -0.32
N SER A 84 5.30 13.50 -1.32
CA SER A 84 5.66 13.78 -2.72
C SER A 84 5.92 15.27 -3.02
N GLN A 85 5.83 16.15 -2.01
CA GLN A 85 6.04 17.59 -2.12
C GLN A 85 5.12 18.26 -3.18
N LEU A 86 3.92 17.72 -3.36
CA LEU A 86 2.83 18.36 -4.12
C LEU A 86 2.04 19.34 -3.24
N LEU A 87 2.10 19.15 -1.92
CA LEU A 87 1.54 20.01 -0.90
C LEU A 87 2.62 20.21 0.19
N PRO A 88 3.04 21.43 0.54
CA PRO A 88 4.00 21.62 1.62
C PRO A 88 3.38 21.20 2.96
N GLY A 89 4.11 20.48 3.81
CA GLY A 89 3.69 20.23 5.19
C GLY A 89 3.75 21.51 6.03
N THR A 90 2.95 21.56 7.11
CA THR A 90 2.92 22.69 8.07
C THR A 90 4.04 22.58 9.11
N GLY A 91 4.49 21.36 9.43
CA GLY A 91 5.52 21.13 10.44
C GLY A 91 6.15 19.74 10.34
N GLY A 92 7.25 19.54 11.06
CA GLY A 92 8.00 18.28 11.11
C GLY A 92 9.18 18.21 10.15
N GLU A 93 9.47 17.02 9.66
CA GLU A 93 10.53 16.73 8.68
C GLU A 93 10.11 15.62 7.71
N ILE A 94 10.48 15.77 6.43
CA ILE A 94 10.36 14.73 5.41
C ILE A 94 11.74 14.54 4.78
N ARG A 95 12.28 13.34 4.86
CA ARG A 95 13.54 12.97 4.20
C ARG A 95 13.30 11.98 3.07
N VAL A 96 14.01 12.19 1.96
CA VAL A 96 14.08 11.28 0.82
C VAL A 96 15.53 10.92 0.58
N ASP A 97 15.88 9.63 0.62
CA ASP A 97 17.27 9.14 0.59
C ASP A 97 18.18 9.83 1.63
N GLY A 98 17.62 10.16 2.80
CA GLY A 98 18.32 10.86 3.87
C GLY A 98 18.38 12.39 3.76
N GLU A 99 17.99 12.98 2.61
CA GLU A 99 17.96 14.43 2.43
C GLU A 99 16.61 15.03 2.85
N ASN A 100 16.62 16.05 3.71
CA ASN A 100 15.40 16.77 4.08
C ASN A 100 14.87 17.56 2.86
N VAL A 101 13.65 17.26 2.44
CA VAL A 101 13.00 17.89 1.30
C VAL A 101 12.01 18.98 1.72
N MET A 102 11.66 19.08 3.00
CA MET A 102 10.82 20.18 3.47
C MET A 102 11.58 21.51 3.45
N GLY A 103 10.96 22.54 2.89
CA GLY A 103 11.58 23.85 2.70
C GLY A 103 12.64 23.89 1.60
N ALA A 104 12.87 22.79 0.86
CA ALA A 104 13.78 22.77 -0.26
C ALA A 104 13.34 23.74 -1.37
N SER A 105 14.32 24.28 -2.11
CA SER A 105 14.02 25.22 -3.19
C SER A 105 13.16 24.57 -4.28
N LYS A 106 12.37 25.39 -4.99
CA LYS A 106 11.55 24.91 -6.12
C LYS A 106 12.34 24.13 -7.16
N LYS A 107 13.62 24.48 -7.39
CA LYS A 107 14.50 23.78 -8.32
C LYS A 107 14.80 22.36 -7.84
N VAL A 108 15.21 22.21 -6.58
CA VAL A 108 15.49 20.91 -5.95
C VAL A 108 14.25 20.02 -5.98
N LEU A 109 13.09 20.55 -5.57
CA LEU A 109 11.82 19.81 -5.60
C LEU A 109 11.37 19.42 -7.02
N THR A 110 11.72 20.22 -8.03
CA THR A 110 11.42 19.91 -9.43
C THR A 110 12.31 18.79 -9.95
N ASP A 111 13.60 18.82 -9.64
CA ASP A 111 14.53 17.77 -10.04
C ASP A 111 14.22 16.44 -9.34
N LEU A 112 13.86 16.49 -8.06
CA LEU A 112 13.39 15.33 -7.29
C LEU A 112 12.18 14.66 -7.97
N ARG A 113 11.13 15.43 -8.26
CA ARG A 113 9.91 14.93 -8.93
C ARG A 113 10.14 14.48 -10.36
N ARG A 114 11.13 15.03 -11.06
CA ARG A 114 11.46 14.62 -12.42
C ARG A 114 12.20 13.30 -12.44
N LYS A 115 13.14 13.08 -11.54
CA LYS A 115 14.12 11.98 -11.66
C LYS A 115 13.86 10.82 -10.72
N LYS A 116 13.41 11.08 -9.49
CA LYS A 116 13.31 10.06 -8.43
C LYS A 116 11.88 9.62 -8.12
N LEU A 117 10.89 10.51 -8.27
CA LEU A 117 9.52 10.24 -7.84
C LEU A 117 8.60 9.93 -9.03
N GLY A 118 7.82 8.87 -8.93
CA GLY A 118 6.69 8.57 -9.80
C GLY A 118 5.38 8.72 -9.05
N MET A 119 4.32 9.18 -9.72
CA MET A 119 2.98 9.33 -9.12
C MET A 119 1.91 8.75 -10.04
N VAL A 120 1.02 7.94 -9.47
CA VAL A 120 -0.23 7.48 -10.08
C VAL A 120 -1.39 8.03 -9.25
N PHE A 121 -2.29 8.75 -9.91
CA PHE A 121 -3.44 9.39 -9.26
C PHE A 121 -4.70 8.52 -9.35
N GLN A 122 -5.62 8.71 -8.40
CA GLN A 122 -6.92 8.04 -8.36
C GLN A 122 -7.74 8.25 -9.64
N HIS A 123 -7.77 9.48 -10.15
CA HIS A 123 -8.25 9.74 -11.50
C HIS A 123 -7.05 9.65 -12.45
N PHE A 124 -7.16 8.84 -13.50
CA PHE A 124 -6.07 8.46 -14.44
C PHE A 124 -5.13 9.61 -14.85
N GLY A 125 -5.63 10.84 -14.87
CA GLY A 125 -4.84 12.05 -15.07
C GLY A 125 -4.20 12.10 -16.45
N LEU A 126 -4.78 11.39 -17.43
CA LEU A 126 -4.27 11.31 -18.80
C LEU A 126 -4.63 12.59 -19.57
N PHE A 127 -3.73 13.02 -20.45
CA PHE A 127 -4.00 14.10 -21.37
C PHE A 127 -4.91 13.59 -22.49
N PRO A 128 -6.16 14.08 -22.60
CA PRO A 128 -7.16 13.50 -23.51
C PRO A 128 -6.86 13.77 -24.99
N HIS A 129 -6.04 14.77 -25.27
CA HIS A 129 -5.62 15.19 -26.61
C HIS A 129 -4.30 14.57 -27.04
N MET A 130 -3.71 13.69 -26.23
CA MET A 130 -2.48 12.97 -26.53
C MET A 130 -2.77 11.47 -26.69
N THR A 131 -2.01 10.79 -27.54
CA THR A 131 -2.08 9.32 -27.66
C THR A 131 -1.51 8.63 -26.42
N VAL A 132 -1.63 7.30 -26.34
CA VAL A 132 -0.98 6.49 -25.30
C VAL A 132 0.53 6.73 -25.29
N ALA A 133 1.19 6.62 -26.45
CA ALA A 133 2.63 6.83 -26.58
C ALA A 133 3.05 8.24 -26.13
N GLU A 134 2.27 9.25 -26.48
CA GLU A 134 2.53 10.64 -26.07
C GLU A 134 2.32 10.87 -24.58
N ASN A 135 1.28 10.27 -23.98
CA ASN A 135 1.05 10.31 -22.54
C ASN A 135 2.23 9.67 -21.79
N VAL A 136 2.67 8.49 -22.22
CA VAL A 136 3.77 7.76 -21.58
C VAL A 136 5.10 8.48 -21.75
N ALA A 137 5.37 9.06 -22.93
CA ALA A 137 6.59 9.82 -23.20
C ALA A 137 6.61 11.23 -22.57
N TYR A 138 5.48 11.73 -22.05
CA TYR A 138 5.35 13.11 -21.58
C TYR A 138 6.35 13.49 -20.47
N PRO A 139 6.57 12.68 -19.43
CA PRO A 139 7.54 13.01 -18.38
C PRO A 139 8.97 13.18 -18.91
N LEU A 140 9.38 12.32 -19.85
CA LEU A 140 10.69 12.39 -20.52
C LEU A 140 10.80 13.64 -21.39
N ARG A 141 9.71 14.04 -22.06
CA ARG A 141 9.64 15.34 -22.76
C ARG A 141 9.87 16.51 -21.79
N VAL A 142 9.31 16.46 -20.58
CA VAL A 142 9.49 17.51 -19.56
C VAL A 142 10.94 17.54 -19.01
N GLN A 143 11.63 16.39 -19.01
CA GLN A 143 13.06 16.30 -18.69
C GLN A 143 13.97 16.81 -19.83
N GLY A 144 13.44 17.05 -21.02
CA GLY A 144 14.21 17.47 -22.19
C GLY A 144 14.80 16.33 -23.03
N VAL A 145 14.37 15.09 -22.81
CA VAL A 145 14.81 13.91 -23.57
C VAL A 145 14.36 14.03 -25.04
N GLY A 146 15.26 13.66 -25.96
CA GLY A 146 15.03 13.71 -27.40
C GLY A 146 13.84 12.87 -27.84
N LYS A 147 13.17 13.26 -28.94
CA LYS A 147 11.92 12.62 -29.40
C LYS A 147 12.09 11.12 -29.66
N GLN A 148 13.18 10.72 -30.30
CA GLN A 148 13.43 9.32 -30.64
C GLN A 148 13.63 8.46 -29.38
N GLU A 149 14.48 8.92 -28.46
CA GLU A 149 14.78 8.23 -27.21
C GLU A 149 13.55 8.09 -26.31
N ARG A 150 12.77 9.16 -26.13
CA ARG A 150 11.57 9.10 -25.29
C ARG A 150 10.47 8.22 -25.85
N LEU A 151 10.34 8.11 -27.17
CA LEU A 151 9.36 7.22 -27.81
C LEU A 151 9.80 5.77 -27.72
N ALA A 152 11.10 5.48 -27.88
CA ALA A 152 11.64 4.14 -27.65
C ALA A 152 11.38 3.69 -26.21
N ARG A 153 11.69 4.55 -25.22
CA ARG A 153 11.40 4.27 -23.82
C ARG A 153 9.91 4.10 -23.53
N ALA A 154 9.06 4.92 -24.16
CA ALA A 154 7.61 4.77 -24.02
C ALA A 154 7.14 3.40 -24.54
N GLN A 155 7.66 2.93 -25.67
CA GLN A 155 7.33 1.62 -26.24
C GLN A 155 7.67 0.47 -25.30
N GLU A 156 8.88 0.48 -24.72
CA GLU A 156 9.31 -0.52 -23.73
C GLU A 156 8.34 -0.63 -22.56
N VAL A 157 7.92 0.52 -22.02
CA VAL A 157 7.04 0.55 -20.84
C VAL A 157 5.59 0.23 -21.22
N ILE A 158 5.14 0.59 -22.43
CA ILE A 158 3.83 0.18 -22.96
C ILE A 158 3.75 -1.34 -23.09
N SER A 159 4.82 -1.98 -23.59
CA SER A 159 4.94 -3.44 -23.64
C SER A 159 4.90 -4.06 -22.25
N LEU A 160 5.66 -3.50 -21.29
CA LEU A 160 5.69 -3.97 -19.90
C LEU A 160 4.31 -4.00 -19.23
N VAL A 161 3.42 -3.06 -19.54
CA VAL A 161 2.04 -3.00 -19.00
C VAL A 161 1.00 -3.66 -19.91
N GLY A 162 1.43 -4.43 -20.91
CA GLY A 162 0.54 -5.17 -21.81
C GLY A 162 -0.42 -4.27 -22.60
N LEU A 163 0.08 -3.15 -23.13
CA LEU A 163 -0.68 -2.21 -23.98
C LEU A 163 -0.18 -2.17 -25.43
N GLU A 164 0.55 -3.20 -25.87
CA GLU A 164 1.02 -3.33 -27.26
C GLU A 164 -0.15 -3.23 -28.26
N GLY A 165 0.05 -2.48 -29.34
CA GLY A 165 -0.98 -2.22 -30.36
C GLY A 165 -1.98 -1.12 -29.98
N ARG A 166 -1.80 -0.43 -28.85
CA ARG A 166 -2.63 0.72 -28.41
C ARG A 166 -1.88 2.04 -28.37
N GLU A 167 -0.66 2.10 -28.87
CA GLU A 167 0.26 3.24 -28.83
C GLU A 167 -0.39 4.52 -29.39
N ASP A 168 -1.10 4.39 -30.51
CA ASP A 168 -1.75 5.50 -31.22
C ASP A 168 -3.19 5.75 -30.77
N SER A 169 -3.71 4.97 -29.82
CA SER A 169 -5.04 5.18 -29.27
C SER A 169 -5.07 6.41 -28.37
N PHE A 170 -6.20 7.12 -28.37
CA PHE A 170 -6.48 8.19 -27.42
C PHE A 170 -7.15 7.65 -26.16
N PRO A 171 -7.01 8.29 -24.97
CA PRO A 171 -7.60 7.83 -23.71
C PRO A 171 -9.10 7.51 -23.77
N ARG A 172 -9.87 8.23 -24.60
CA ARG A 172 -11.31 8.01 -24.80
C ARG A 172 -11.65 6.69 -25.52
N GLN A 173 -10.69 6.07 -26.19
CA GLN A 173 -10.84 4.80 -26.92
C GLN A 173 -10.46 3.59 -26.07
N LEU A 174 -10.06 3.81 -24.82
CA LEU A 174 -9.56 2.79 -23.91
C LEU A 174 -10.60 2.43 -22.85
N SER A 175 -10.54 1.20 -22.33
CA SER A 175 -11.29 0.80 -21.13
C SER A 175 -10.73 1.46 -19.86
N GLY A 176 -11.45 1.36 -18.74
CA GLY A 176 -10.96 1.87 -17.44
C GLY A 176 -9.61 1.28 -17.03
N GLY A 177 -9.47 -0.05 -17.11
CA GLY A 177 -8.22 -0.73 -16.81
C GLY A 177 -7.08 -0.35 -17.75
N GLN A 178 -7.36 -0.18 -19.05
CA GLN A 178 -6.36 0.30 -20.01
C GLN A 178 -5.90 1.73 -19.69
N ARG A 179 -6.81 2.65 -19.35
CA ARG A 179 -6.44 4.00 -18.91
C ARG A 179 -5.56 3.96 -17.65
N GLN A 180 -5.84 3.06 -16.72
CA GLN A 180 -5.00 2.89 -15.54
C GLN A 180 -3.60 2.41 -15.89
N ARG A 181 -3.47 1.42 -16.78
CA ARG A 181 -2.18 0.95 -17.31
C ARG A 181 -1.38 2.06 -17.98
N VAL A 182 -2.02 2.96 -18.73
CA VAL A 182 -1.34 4.13 -19.31
C VAL A 182 -0.80 5.05 -18.20
N GLY A 183 -1.57 5.27 -17.12
CA GLY A 183 -1.14 6.06 -15.96
C GLY A 183 0.09 5.45 -15.28
N ILE A 184 0.06 4.14 -15.05
CA ILE A 184 1.17 3.35 -14.52
C ILE A 184 2.40 3.46 -15.45
N ALA A 185 2.23 3.18 -16.74
CA ALA A 185 3.30 3.25 -17.72
C ALA A 185 3.94 4.64 -17.78
N ARG A 186 3.14 5.70 -17.79
CA ARG A 186 3.64 7.08 -17.75
C ARG A 186 4.50 7.33 -16.51
N SER A 187 4.07 6.87 -15.34
CA SER A 187 4.86 7.05 -14.12
C SER A 187 6.16 6.25 -14.11
N LEU A 188 6.20 5.09 -14.78
CA LEU A 188 7.37 4.22 -14.91
C LEU A 188 8.34 4.63 -16.03
N ALA A 189 7.91 5.48 -16.98
CA ALA A 189 8.73 5.93 -18.10
C ALA A 189 10.05 6.57 -17.65
N VAL A 190 10.03 7.32 -16.54
CA VAL A 190 11.22 7.97 -15.96
C VAL A 190 12.05 7.06 -15.06
N ASN A 191 11.66 5.78 -14.90
CA ASN A 191 12.30 4.81 -14.01
C ASN A 191 12.49 5.34 -12.57
N PRO A 192 11.42 5.78 -11.89
CA PRO A 192 11.54 6.40 -10.57
C PRO A 192 12.09 5.43 -9.53
N ASP A 193 12.74 5.94 -8.50
CA ASP A 193 13.23 5.17 -7.35
C ASP A 193 12.11 4.93 -6.34
N ILE A 194 11.25 5.94 -6.18
CA ILE A 194 10.10 5.93 -5.28
C ILE A 194 8.82 6.14 -6.08
N TRP A 195 7.84 5.29 -5.83
CA TRP A 195 6.59 5.27 -6.59
C TRP A 195 5.38 5.40 -5.68
N PHE A 196 4.62 6.47 -5.90
CA PHE A 196 3.41 6.79 -5.16
C PHE A 196 2.17 6.37 -5.96
N LEU A 197 1.25 5.64 -5.33
CA LEU A 197 -0.02 5.24 -5.94
C LEU A 197 -1.18 5.64 -5.02
N ASP A 198 -2.02 6.59 -5.44
CA ASP A 198 -3.18 7.07 -4.68
C ASP A 198 -4.46 6.39 -5.19
N GLU A 199 -4.88 5.31 -4.53
CA GLU A 199 -6.05 4.48 -4.90
C GLU A 199 -6.12 4.08 -6.38
N PRO A 200 -5.08 3.43 -6.93
CA PRO A 200 -4.97 3.20 -8.36
C PRO A 200 -6.05 2.26 -8.94
N PHE A 201 -6.70 1.43 -8.12
CA PHE A 201 -7.66 0.44 -8.60
C PHE A 201 -9.08 0.61 -8.06
N SER A 202 -9.36 1.71 -7.35
CA SER A 202 -10.66 1.95 -6.71
C SER A 202 -11.80 2.13 -7.72
N ALA A 203 -11.53 2.73 -8.87
CA ALA A 203 -12.52 3.00 -9.92
C ALA A 203 -12.76 1.81 -10.89
N LEU A 204 -12.26 0.61 -10.56
CA LEU A 204 -12.28 -0.55 -11.46
C LEU A 204 -13.17 -1.68 -10.95
N ASP A 205 -13.78 -2.41 -11.89
CA ASP A 205 -14.58 -3.60 -11.61
C ASP A 205 -13.73 -4.70 -10.93
N PRO A 206 -14.32 -5.56 -10.07
CA PRO A 206 -13.56 -6.51 -9.25
C PRO A 206 -12.63 -7.45 -10.04
N LEU A 207 -13.08 -7.95 -11.20
CA LEU A 207 -12.27 -8.84 -12.04
C LEU A 207 -11.02 -8.13 -12.60
N ILE A 208 -11.23 -6.94 -13.17
CA ILE A 208 -10.15 -6.12 -13.74
C ILE A 208 -9.19 -5.63 -12.65
N ARG A 209 -9.73 -5.30 -11.47
CA ARG A 209 -8.94 -4.94 -10.29
C ARG A 209 -7.96 -6.05 -9.91
N ARG A 210 -8.44 -7.30 -9.76
CA ARG A 210 -7.58 -8.45 -9.42
C ARG A 210 -6.48 -8.67 -10.47
N GLN A 211 -6.85 -8.66 -11.75
CA GLN A 211 -5.90 -8.82 -12.85
C GLN A 211 -4.79 -7.75 -12.82
N LEU A 212 -5.15 -6.49 -12.57
CA LEU A 212 -4.18 -5.40 -12.48
C LEU A 212 -3.31 -5.47 -11.22
N GLN A 213 -3.85 -5.95 -10.11
CA GLN A 213 -3.06 -6.21 -8.90
C GLN A 213 -1.99 -7.28 -9.15
N ASP A 214 -2.35 -8.38 -9.82
CA ASP A 214 -1.40 -9.45 -10.14
C ASP A 214 -0.30 -8.98 -11.11
N GLU A 215 -0.67 -8.19 -12.10
CA GLU A 215 0.27 -7.57 -13.03
C GLU A 215 1.20 -6.57 -12.32
N PHE A 216 0.64 -5.76 -11.42
CA PHE A 216 1.41 -4.83 -10.61
C PHE A 216 2.43 -5.54 -9.71
N LEU A 217 2.05 -6.66 -9.09
CA LEU A 217 2.98 -7.50 -8.33
C LEU A 217 4.12 -8.05 -9.20
N ARG A 218 3.83 -8.49 -10.44
CA ARG A 218 4.86 -8.95 -11.39
C ARG A 218 5.83 -7.83 -11.77
N ILE A 219 5.31 -6.63 -12.02
CA ILE A 219 6.11 -5.43 -12.33
C ILE A 219 6.99 -5.07 -11.13
N GLN A 220 6.42 -5.04 -9.92
CA GLN A 220 7.15 -4.71 -8.70
C GLN A 220 8.24 -5.74 -8.38
N ALA A 221 7.97 -7.04 -8.55
CA ALA A 221 8.96 -8.09 -8.37
C ALA A 221 10.19 -7.92 -9.29
N THR A 222 9.96 -7.35 -10.48
CA THR A 222 11.01 -7.10 -11.48
C THR A 222 11.78 -5.80 -11.19
N LEU A 223 11.07 -4.71 -10.87
CA LEU A 223 11.67 -3.37 -10.75
C LEU A 223 12.20 -3.05 -9.34
N LYS A 224 11.68 -3.71 -8.30
CA LYS A 224 12.06 -3.55 -6.88
C LYS A 224 12.10 -2.08 -6.44
N LYS A 225 11.08 -1.29 -6.80
CA LYS A 225 10.99 0.12 -6.43
C LYS A 225 10.48 0.27 -5.00
N SER A 226 10.77 1.40 -4.36
CA SER A 226 10.15 1.72 -3.06
C SER A 226 8.76 2.28 -3.31
N ILE A 227 7.72 1.64 -2.81
CA ILE A 227 6.33 1.97 -3.15
C ILE A 227 5.59 2.48 -1.91
N VAL A 228 4.87 3.59 -2.08
CA VAL A 228 3.84 4.03 -1.12
C VAL A 228 2.49 3.97 -1.80
N PHE A 229 1.63 3.09 -1.32
CA PHE A 229 0.37 2.73 -1.95
C PHE A 229 -0.80 3.07 -1.02
N ILE A 230 -1.79 3.83 -1.50
CA ILE A 230 -3.00 4.13 -0.73
C ILE A 230 -4.15 3.24 -1.22
N THR A 231 -4.86 2.66 -0.26
CA THR A 231 -6.14 2.02 -0.50
C THR A 231 -7.09 2.18 0.68
N HIS A 232 -8.36 1.92 0.46
CA HIS A 232 -9.36 1.71 1.50
C HIS A 232 -9.79 0.24 1.60
N ASP A 233 -9.29 -0.63 0.72
CA ASP A 233 -9.62 -2.05 0.66
C ASP A 233 -8.56 -2.86 1.43
N ILE A 234 -8.98 -3.52 2.51
CA ILE A 234 -8.10 -4.36 3.33
C ILE A 234 -7.55 -5.54 2.54
N GLN A 235 -8.33 -6.15 1.64
CA GLN A 235 -7.90 -7.33 0.89
C GLN A 235 -6.74 -6.99 -0.04
N GLU A 236 -6.80 -5.79 -0.62
CA GLU A 236 -5.70 -5.23 -1.41
C GLU A 236 -4.46 -4.98 -0.56
N ALA A 237 -4.61 -4.38 0.62
CA ALA A 237 -3.49 -4.15 1.53
C ALA A 237 -2.83 -5.47 1.97
N LEU A 238 -3.63 -6.49 2.32
CA LEU A 238 -3.12 -7.80 2.74
C LEU A 238 -2.43 -8.58 1.62
N LYS A 239 -2.88 -8.39 0.37
CA LYS A 239 -2.29 -9.03 -0.80
C LYS A 239 -0.98 -8.38 -1.25
N LEU A 240 -0.89 -7.06 -1.16
CA LEU A 240 0.22 -6.29 -1.76
C LEU A 240 1.32 -5.91 -0.76
N ALA A 241 0.96 -5.59 0.49
CA ALA A 241 1.86 -4.85 1.38
C ALA A 241 2.92 -5.73 2.05
N ASP A 242 4.13 -5.17 2.16
CA ASP A 242 5.10 -5.63 3.16
C ASP A 242 4.72 -5.11 4.55
N ARG A 243 4.32 -3.83 4.62
CA ARG A 243 3.83 -3.15 5.83
C ARG A 243 2.65 -2.26 5.53
N ILE A 244 1.73 -2.18 6.48
CA ILE A 244 0.50 -1.40 6.40
C ILE A 244 0.51 -0.37 7.53
N ALA A 245 0.22 0.88 7.20
CA ALA A 245 -0.11 1.95 8.13
C ALA A 245 -1.60 2.25 8.07
N ILE A 246 -2.30 2.15 9.19
CA ILE A 246 -3.72 2.48 9.29
C ILE A 246 -3.86 3.90 9.83
N MET A 247 -4.60 4.75 9.11
CA MET A 247 -4.88 6.13 9.47
C MET A 247 -6.32 6.35 9.89
N ARG A 248 -6.52 7.11 10.98
CA ARG A 248 -7.82 7.61 11.47
C ARG A 248 -7.68 9.09 11.82
N ASP A 249 -8.60 9.91 11.31
CA ASP A 249 -8.70 11.34 11.65
C ASP A 249 -7.36 12.09 11.61
N GLY A 250 -6.52 11.83 10.59
CA GLY A 250 -5.22 12.46 10.40
C GLY A 250 -4.05 11.83 11.17
N LYS A 251 -4.31 10.84 12.03
CA LYS A 251 -3.28 10.12 12.80
C LYS A 251 -2.99 8.76 12.21
N ILE A 252 -1.74 8.32 12.31
CA ILE A 252 -1.38 6.92 12.11
C ILE A 252 -1.67 6.17 13.42
N VAL A 253 -2.58 5.20 13.37
CA VAL A 253 -3.04 4.42 14.52
C VAL A 253 -2.19 3.19 14.75
N GLN A 254 -1.84 2.47 13.68
CA GLN A 254 -1.03 1.26 13.75
C GLN A 254 -0.17 1.14 12.50
N ILE A 255 1.07 0.71 12.67
CA ILE A 255 1.94 0.26 11.59
C ILE A 255 2.37 -1.17 11.90
N GLY A 256 2.21 -2.08 10.95
CA GLY A 256 2.61 -3.48 11.14
C GLY A 256 2.64 -4.25 9.83
N THR A 257 3.05 -5.52 9.90
CA THR A 257 2.88 -6.44 8.77
C THR A 257 1.39 -6.75 8.55
N PRO A 258 0.99 -7.24 7.37
CA PRO A 258 -0.36 -7.76 7.15
C PRO A 258 -0.85 -8.68 8.28
N THR A 259 0.02 -9.54 8.78
CA THR A 259 -0.29 -10.46 9.88
C THR A 259 -0.51 -9.74 11.21
N ASP A 260 0.30 -8.73 11.54
CA ASP A 260 0.11 -7.92 12.76
C ASP A 260 -1.24 -7.20 12.74
N ILE A 261 -1.64 -6.64 11.60
CA ILE A 261 -2.92 -5.94 11.45
C ILE A 261 -4.11 -6.88 11.73
N VAL A 262 -4.06 -8.12 11.23
CA VAL A 262 -5.18 -9.08 11.32
C VAL A 262 -5.24 -9.81 12.66
N LEU A 263 -4.08 -10.19 13.21
CA LEU A 263 -4.00 -11.00 14.43
C LEU A 263 -3.87 -10.15 15.69
N ARG A 264 -3.27 -8.97 15.60
CA ARG A 264 -2.92 -8.11 16.74
C ARG A 264 -3.38 -6.65 16.49
N PRO A 265 -4.68 -6.40 16.24
CA PRO A 265 -5.20 -5.05 16.10
C PRO A 265 -5.06 -4.29 17.42
N VAL A 266 -4.55 -3.04 17.38
CA VAL A 266 -4.31 -2.23 18.59
C VAL A 266 -5.58 -1.71 19.25
N ASP A 267 -6.66 -1.51 18.48
CA ASP A 267 -7.97 -1.06 18.96
C ASP A 267 -9.11 -1.65 18.12
N ASP A 268 -10.35 -1.38 18.52
CA ASP A 268 -11.53 -1.88 17.82
C ASP A 268 -11.70 -1.28 16.42
N TYR A 269 -11.18 -0.08 16.18
CA TYR A 269 -11.20 0.53 14.85
C TYR A 269 -10.33 -0.26 13.87
N VAL A 270 -9.12 -0.65 14.26
CA VAL A 270 -8.28 -1.52 13.43
C VAL A 270 -8.93 -2.89 13.26
N ARG A 271 -9.52 -3.43 14.34
CA ARG A 271 -10.21 -4.73 14.30
C ARG A 271 -11.32 -4.78 13.25
N GLU A 272 -12.09 -3.71 13.10
CA GLU A 272 -13.19 -3.65 12.13
C GLU A 272 -12.70 -3.84 10.68
N PHE A 273 -11.50 -3.39 10.30
CA PHE A 273 -10.95 -3.67 8.96
C PHE A 273 -10.65 -5.16 8.74
N SER A 274 -10.34 -5.90 9.79
CA SER A 274 -9.95 -7.32 9.72
C SER A 274 -11.11 -8.30 9.99
N LYS A 275 -12.31 -7.79 10.27
CA LYS A 275 -13.44 -8.58 10.78
C LYS A 275 -13.92 -9.64 9.80
N ASP A 276 -14.01 -9.27 8.53
CA ASP A 276 -14.47 -10.14 7.43
C ASP A 276 -13.31 -10.77 6.65
N VAL A 277 -12.08 -10.67 7.17
CA VAL A 277 -10.90 -11.27 6.56
C VAL A 277 -10.78 -12.73 7.02
N ALA A 278 -10.68 -13.65 6.07
CA ALA A 278 -10.29 -15.03 6.33
C ALA A 278 -8.85 -15.07 6.86
N LYS A 279 -8.69 -14.94 8.18
CA LYS A 279 -7.38 -14.80 8.85
C LYS A 279 -6.42 -15.92 8.48
N GLY A 280 -6.96 -17.12 8.28
CA GLY A 280 -6.22 -18.31 7.91
C GLY A 280 -5.43 -18.18 6.61
N GLN A 281 -5.94 -17.41 5.65
CA GLN A 281 -5.35 -17.21 4.33
C GLN A 281 -4.20 -16.17 4.33
N HIS A 282 -4.22 -15.22 5.27
CA HIS A 282 -3.29 -14.09 5.28
C HIS A 282 -2.26 -14.14 6.41
N ALA A 283 -2.52 -14.91 7.47
CA ALA A 283 -1.57 -15.11 8.55
C ALA A 283 -0.59 -16.26 8.24
N LYS A 284 0.66 -16.09 8.65
CA LYS A 284 1.71 -17.11 8.52
C LYS A 284 1.87 -17.93 9.79
N VAL A 285 2.28 -19.19 9.69
CA VAL A 285 2.56 -20.07 10.84
C VAL A 285 3.51 -19.41 11.85
N ALA A 286 4.54 -18.70 11.34
CA ALA A 286 5.49 -17.95 12.17
C ALA A 286 4.85 -16.98 13.18
N SER A 287 3.62 -16.52 12.94
CA SER A 287 2.95 -15.53 13.78
C SER A 287 2.25 -16.09 15.02
N VAL A 288 2.00 -17.40 15.04
CA VAL A 288 1.30 -18.12 16.12
C VAL A 288 2.16 -19.21 16.76
N MET A 289 3.32 -19.51 16.18
CA MET A 289 4.27 -20.49 16.73
C MET A 289 4.85 -20.02 18.08
N ARG A 290 5.29 -20.99 18.89
CA ARG A 290 6.05 -20.76 20.12
C ARG A 290 7.50 -21.17 19.88
N ASP A 291 8.43 -20.47 20.53
CA ASP A 291 9.85 -20.83 20.52
C ASP A 291 10.11 -21.89 21.61
N ASP A 292 9.64 -23.11 21.39
CA ASP A 292 9.97 -24.29 22.20
C ASP A 292 10.58 -25.41 21.33
N ASP A 293 11.41 -26.23 21.96
CA ASP A 293 12.15 -27.34 21.31
C ASP A 293 11.39 -28.68 21.45
N GLU A 294 10.10 -28.62 21.79
CA GLU A 294 9.26 -29.81 21.96
C GLU A 294 8.93 -30.43 20.59
N ARG A 295 9.49 -31.62 20.34
CA ARG A 295 9.17 -32.40 19.15
C ARG A 295 7.92 -33.22 19.43
N GLY A 296 6.84 -32.89 18.71
CA GLY A 296 5.63 -33.71 18.67
C GLY A 296 5.89 -35.10 18.07
N PRO A 297 4.98 -36.07 18.29
CA PRO A 297 5.12 -37.42 17.78
C PRO A 297 5.06 -37.51 16.24
N ASP A 298 4.39 -36.55 15.60
CA ASP A 298 4.18 -36.50 14.16
C ASP A 298 4.74 -35.19 13.57
N ASP A 299 5.26 -35.26 12.33
CA ASP A 299 5.80 -34.11 11.58
C ASP A 299 5.01 -33.92 10.28
N PRO A 300 4.01 -33.01 10.26
CA PRO A 300 3.27 -32.68 9.05
C PRO A 300 4.08 -31.84 8.04
N GLY A 301 5.35 -31.54 8.31
CA GLY A 301 6.22 -30.78 7.40
C GLY A 301 5.90 -29.28 7.35
N LEU A 302 5.39 -28.71 8.45
CA LEU A 302 5.03 -27.29 8.50
C LEU A 302 6.25 -26.39 8.33
N THR A 303 6.09 -25.32 7.57
CA THR A 303 7.11 -24.28 7.43
C THR A 303 6.60 -22.95 7.95
N THR A 304 7.52 -22.11 8.42
CA THR A 304 7.22 -20.77 8.97
C THR A 304 6.50 -19.86 7.97
N SER A 305 6.71 -20.09 6.66
CA SER A 305 6.11 -19.34 5.56
C SER A 305 4.74 -19.83 5.08
N MET A 306 4.26 -20.99 5.58
CA MET A 306 2.91 -21.47 5.25
C MET A 306 1.84 -20.54 5.81
N THR A 307 0.71 -20.47 5.13
CA THR A 307 -0.51 -19.86 5.68
C THR A 307 -1.10 -20.77 6.76
N LEU A 308 -1.89 -20.21 7.69
CA LEU A 308 -2.50 -21.02 8.75
C LEU A 308 -3.48 -22.06 8.19
N ASP A 309 -4.21 -21.75 7.11
CA ASP A 309 -5.12 -22.71 6.48
C ASP A 309 -4.39 -23.88 5.82
N ALA A 310 -3.28 -23.61 5.12
CA ALA A 310 -2.46 -24.67 4.54
C ALA A 310 -1.82 -25.52 5.63
N ALA A 311 -1.31 -24.90 6.70
CA ALA A 311 -0.76 -25.61 7.83
C ALA A 311 -1.80 -26.49 8.55
N LEU A 312 -3.03 -25.97 8.71
CA LEU A 312 -4.12 -26.74 9.28
C LEU A 312 -4.48 -27.95 8.41
N ALA A 313 -4.51 -27.80 7.09
CA ALA A 313 -4.76 -28.90 6.17
C ALA A 313 -3.69 -30.00 6.30
N HIS A 314 -2.40 -29.64 6.33
CA HIS A 314 -1.30 -30.59 6.55
C HIS A 314 -1.42 -31.30 7.91
N CYS A 315 -1.76 -30.57 8.98
CA CYS A 315 -2.01 -31.20 10.29
C CYS A 315 -3.18 -32.17 10.25
N MET A 316 -4.24 -31.85 9.50
CA MET A 316 -5.46 -32.66 9.41
C MET A 316 -5.28 -33.94 8.56
N GLU A 317 -4.25 -34.02 7.71
CA GLU A 317 -3.87 -35.26 6.99
C GLU A 317 -3.40 -36.38 7.93
N LEU A 318 -2.92 -36.04 9.13
CA LEU A 318 -2.41 -37.00 10.11
C LEU A 318 -3.52 -37.71 10.92
N TYR A 319 -4.77 -37.25 10.82
CA TYR A 319 -5.90 -37.76 11.61
C TYR A 319 -6.66 -38.86 10.88
N GLU A 320 -7.20 -39.82 11.64
CA GLU A 320 -8.09 -40.85 11.10
C GLU A 320 -9.49 -40.29 10.72
N PRO A 321 -10.21 -40.94 9.79
CA PRO A 321 -11.60 -40.59 9.47
C PRO A 321 -12.51 -40.62 10.70
N VAL A 322 -13.36 -39.60 10.83
CA VAL A 322 -14.29 -39.45 11.95
C VAL A 322 -15.70 -39.85 11.50
N PRO A 323 -16.46 -40.65 12.29
CA PRO A 323 -17.83 -41.03 11.94
C PRO A 323 -18.79 -39.84 12.02
N VAL A 324 -19.67 -39.74 11.02
CA VAL A 324 -20.74 -38.74 10.92
C VAL A 324 -22.06 -39.38 11.34
N ARG A 325 -22.81 -38.71 12.21
CA ARG A 325 -24.09 -39.20 12.75
C ARG A 325 -25.27 -38.35 12.28
N ASP A 326 -26.42 -38.99 12.11
CA ASP A 326 -27.70 -38.32 11.86
C ASP A 326 -28.33 -37.76 13.15
N ALA A 327 -29.51 -37.15 13.03
CA ALA A 327 -30.26 -36.59 14.16
C ALA A 327 -30.70 -37.64 15.19
N ASP A 328 -30.80 -38.90 14.77
CA ASP A 328 -31.16 -40.04 15.63
C ASP A 328 -29.93 -40.71 16.26
N GLY A 329 -28.72 -40.21 15.94
CA GLY A 329 -27.44 -40.68 16.47
C GLY A 329 -26.84 -41.88 15.74
N ASN A 330 -27.44 -42.34 14.64
CA ASN A 330 -26.91 -43.44 13.84
C ASN A 330 -25.73 -42.96 12.98
N ILE A 331 -24.70 -43.80 12.82
CA ILE A 331 -23.58 -43.48 11.93
C ILE A 331 -24.05 -43.62 10.48
N VAL A 332 -24.02 -42.52 9.74
CA VAL A 332 -24.45 -42.44 8.34
C VAL A 332 -23.28 -42.28 7.36
N GLY A 333 -22.06 -42.09 7.85
CA GLY A 333 -20.85 -42.01 7.03
C GLY A 333 -19.60 -41.74 7.86
N THR A 334 -18.50 -41.43 7.17
CA THR A 334 -17.25 -40.94 7.77
C THR A 334 -16.75 -39.75 6.98
N VAL A 335 -16.02 -38.84 7.63
CA VAL A 335 -15.36 -37.71 6.99
C VAL A 335 -13.91 -37.65 7.44
N HIS A 336 -12.97 -37.45 6.52
CA HIS A 336 -11.59 -37.19 6.89
C HIS A 336 -11.46 -35.72 7.31
N PRO A 337 -10.77 -35.38 8.42
CA PRO A 337 -10.55 -33.98 8.79
C PRO A 337 -9.92 -33.12 7.68
N SER A 338 -9.06 -33.71 6.84
CA SER A 338 -8.50 -33.02 5.67
C SER A 338 -9.58 -32.60 4.65
N ASP A 339 -10.63 -33.41 4.46
CA ASP A 339 -11.73 -33.08 3.54
C ASP A 339 -12.55 -31.88 4.06
N LEU A 340 -12.71 -31.78 5.39
CA LEU A 340 -13.32 -30.62 6.02
C LEU A 340 -12.45 -29.37 5.88
N ALA A 341 -11.14 -29.51 6.06
CA ALA A 341 -10.19 -28.41 5.86
C ALA A 341 -10.25 -27.89 4.42
N ALA A 342 -10.21 -28.80 3.44
CA ALA A 342 -10.28 -28.48 2.02
C ALA A 342 -11.60 -27.78 1.66
N ALA A 343 -12.74 -28.23 2.21
CA ALA A 343 -14.04 -27.62 1.95
C ALA A 343 -14.18 -26.18 2.53
N LEU A 344 -13.36 -25.81 3.50
CA LEU A 344 -13.33 -24.46 4.08
C LEU A 344 -12.32 -23.54 3.39
N GLN A 345 -11.40 -24.10 2.60
CA GLN A 345 -10.52 -23.32 1.75
C GLN A 345 -11.30 -22.81 0.53
N VAL A 346 -11.01 -21.57 0.11
CA VAL A 346 -11.55 -21.03 -1.14
C VAL A 346 -10.68 -21.56 -2.27
N ASP A 347 -11.30 -22.09 -3.34
CA ASP A 347 -10.58 -22.59 -4.51
C ASP A 347 -9.53 -21.55 -4.98
N GLU A 348 -8.26 -21.95 -5.00
CA GLU A 348 -7.21 -21.18 -5.67
C GLU A 348 -7.46 -21.27 -7.19
N ALA A 349 -7.92 -20.16 -7.78
CA ALA A 349 -8.19 -20.04 -9.22
C ALA A 349 -6.93 -19.77 -10.05
#